data_AF-A0A2T6KLY4-F1
#
_entry.id   AF-A0A2T6KLY4-F1
#
_cell.length_a   1.000
_cell.length_b   1.000
_cell.length_c   1.000
_cell.angle_alpha   90.00
_cell.angle_beta   90.00
_cell.angle_gamma   90.00
#
_symmetry.space_group_name_H-M   'P 1'
#
loop_
_entity.id
_entity.type
_entity.pdbx_description
1 polymer ?
#
loop_
_entity_poly.entity_id
_entity_poly.type
_entity_poly.pdbx_seq_one_letter_code
_entity_poly.pdbx_strand_id
1 'polypeptide(L)'
;MNCLLVVYGWYWLITVRRTKYLNNIIEQDHRFLRKLTQPMQTFKSFNSAASTLAWIKVAHTIRKGQFGHSEQSGFAQLAALAG
;
A
#
# COMPACT_ATOMS: atom_id res chain seq x y z
N MET A 1 -11.90 -34.01 28.56
CA MET A 1 -12.78 -33.11 27.78
C MET A 1 -12.40 -31.68 28.09
N ASN A 2 -11.79 -30.96 27.15
CA ASN A 2 -11.60 -29.48 27.17
C ASN A 2 -10.72 -28.98 25.99
N CYS A 3 -9.94 -29.85 25.34
CA CYS A 3 -9.08 -29.45 24.21
C CYS A 3 -9.85 -28.85 23.03
N LEU A 4 -11.05 -29.34 22.72
CA LEU A 4 -11.87 -28.79 21.64
C LEU A 4 -12.26 -27.33 21.90
N LEU A 5 -12.68 -27.00 23.13
CA LEU A 5 -13.04 -25.62 23.50
C LEU A 5 -11.84 -24.66 23.43
N VAL A 6 -10.64 -25.14 23.81
CA VAL A 6 -9.40 -24.36 23.68
C VAL A 6 -9.05 -24.10 22.21
N VAL A 7 -9.17 -25.11 21.35
CA VAL A 7 -8.91 -24.97 19.90
C VAL A 7 -9.92 -24.03 19.23
N TYR A 8 -11.20 -24.13 19.56
CA TYR A 8 -12.22 -23.20 19.06
C TYR A 8 -12.00 -21.76 19.51
N GLY A 9 -11.62 -21.54 20.78
CA GLY A 9 -11.29 -20.21 21.30
C GLY A 9 -10.04 -19.62 20.63
N TRP A 10 -9.02 -20.44 20.38
CA TRP A 10 -7.79 -20.03 19.70
C TRP A 10 -8.05 -19.66 18.23
N TYR A 11 -8.85 -20.48 17.53
CA TYR A 11 -9.26 -20.19 16.15
C TYR A 11 -10.05 -18.89 16.02
N TRP A 12 -10.96 -18.63 16.95
CA TRP A 12 -11.71 -17.38 17.00
C TRP A 12 -10.79 -16.17 17.22
N LEU A 13 -9.84 -16.25 18.16
CA LEU A 13 -8.89 -15.18 18.43
C LEU A 13 -8.02 -14.86 17.20
N ILE A 14 -7.50 -15.89 16.52
CA ILE A 14 -6.71 -15.73 15.29
C ILE A 14 -7.54 -15.02 14.22
N THR A 15 -8.79 -15.44 14.04
CA THR A 15 -9.69 -14.87 13.03
C THR A 15 -9.97 -13.40 13.31
N VAL A 16 -10.30 -13.04 14.55
CA VAL A 16 -10.54 -11.64 14.95
C VAL A 16 -9.29 -10.77 14.77
N ARG A 17 -8.12 -11.28 15.15
CA ARG A 17 -6.83 -10.57 14.95
C ARG A 17 -6.54 -10.37 13.47
N ARG A 18 -6.78 -11.39 12.64
CA ARG A 18 -6.57 -11.32 11.19
C ARG A 18 -7.49 -10.30 10.54
N THR A 19 -8.77 -10.28 10.90
CA THR A 19 -9.74 -9.29 10.39
C THR A 19 -9.34 -7.88 10.78
N LYS A 20 -8.92 -7.65 12.04
CA LYS A 20 -8.46 -6.34 12.48
C LYS A 20 -7.18 -5.89 11.79
N TYR A 21 -6.24 -6.80 11.57
CA TYR A 21 -5.00 -6.52 10.84
C TYR A 21 -5.28 -6.15 9.38
N LEU A 22 -6.14 -6.92 8.71
CA LEU A 22 -6.52 -6.66 7.32
C LEU A 22 -7.26 -5.32 7.18
N ASN A 23 -8.20 -5.03 8.08
CA ASN A 23 -8.89 -3.74 8.10
C ASN A 23 -7.91 -2.58 8.30
N ASN A 24 -6.91 -2.71 9.18
CA ASN A 24 -5.92 -1.67 9.38
C ASN A 24 -5.10 -1.40 8.11
N ILE A 25 -4.73 -2.44 7.34
CA ILE A 25 -4.04 -2.26 6.05
C ILE A 25 -4.93 -1.50 5.06
N ILE A 26 -6.20 -1.91 4.91
CA ILE A 26 -7.15 -1.28 3.99
C ILE A 26 -7.39 0.18 4.38
N GLU A 27 -7.63 0.46 5.68
CA GLU A 27 -7.83 1.81 6.19
C GLU A 27 -6.59 2.70 6.00
N GLN A 28 -5.38 2.14 6.15
CA GLN A 28 -4.14 2.87 5.89
C GLN A 28 -4.00 3.24 4.42
N ASP A 29 -4.29 2.32 3.51
CA ASP A 29 -4.22 2.56 2.07
C ASP A 29 -5.24 3.64 1.66
N HIS A 30 -6.48 3.54 2.15
CA HIS A 30 -7.49 4.59 1.95
C HIS A 30 -7.06 5.94 2.53
N ARG A 31 -6.45 5.96 3.73
CA ARG A 31 -5.96 7.21 4.34
C ARG A 31 -4.81 7.81 3.54
N PHE A 32 -3.93 7.00 2.98
CA PHE A 32 -2.84 7.45 2.11
C PHE A 32 -3.40 8.08 0.82
N LEU A 33 -4.32 7.39 0.14
CA LEU A 33 -4.99 7.91 -1.04
C LEU A 33 -5.73 9.21 -0.73
N ARG A 34 -6.50 9.26 0.36
CA ARG A 34 -7.24 10.47 0.77
C ARG A 34 -6.29 11.62 1.09
N LYS A 35 -5.19 11.39 1.82
CA LYS A 35 -4.18 12.41 2.11
C LYS A 35 -3.53 12.96 0.84
N LEU A 36 -3.34 12.11 -0.15
CA LEU A 36 -2.75 12.51 -1.42
C LEU A 36 -3.75 13.32 -2.26
N THR A 37 -5.00 12.89 -2.34
CA THR A 37 -6.05 13.60 -3.10
C THR A 37 -6.58 14.85 -2.42
N GLN A 38 -6.48 14.97 -1.09
CA GLN A 38 -7.03 16.08 -0.32
C GLN A 38 -6.44 17.47 -0.62
N PRO A 39 -5.12 17.65 -0.87
CA PRO A 39 -4.58 18.93 -1.35
C PRO A 39 -4.77 19.15 -2.86
N MET A 40 -5.14 18.11 -3.62
CA MET A 40 -5.36 18.22 -5.07
C MET A 40 -6.79 18.66 -5.32
N GLN A 41 -6.98 19.94 -5.66
CA GLN A 41 -8.26 20.62 -5.86
C GLN A 41 -8.96 20.15 -7.16
N THR A 42 -9.14 18.83 -7.29
CA THR A 42 -9.60 18.04 -8.44
C THR A 42 -8.58 17.93 -9.59
N PHE A 43 -8.10 16.72 -9.85
CA PHE A 43 -7.47 16.41 -11.13
C PHE A 43 -8.49 16.64 -12.24
N LYS A 44 -8.10 17.37 -13.30
CA LYS A 44 -8.97 17.68 -14.44
C LYS A 44 -9.43 16.42 -15.20
N SER A 45 -8.74 15.28 -15.04
CA SER A 45 -9.10 13.99 -15.63
C SER A 45 -8.67 12.81 -14.75
N PHE A 46 -9.42 11.70 -14.83
CA PHE A 46 -9.07 10.44 -14.15
C PHE A 46 -7.74 9.87 -14.64
N ASN A 47 -7.42 10.02 -15.93
CA ASN A 47 -6.14 9.56 -16.49
C ASN A 47 -4.95 10.31 -15.88
N SER A 48 -5.09 11.62 -15.64
CA SER A 48 -4.06 12.42 -14.98
C SER A 48 -3.89 12.02 -13.51
N ALA A 49 -5.00 11.75 -12.81
CA ALA A 49 -4.98 11.23 -11.45
C ALA A 49 -4.28 9.86 -11.36
N ALA A 50 -4.64 8.94 -12.26
CA ALA A 50 -4.09 7.59 -12.31
C ALA A 50 -2.59 7.59 -12.62
N SER A 51 -2.16 8.41 -13.59
CA SER A 51 -0.74 8.58 -13.93
C SER A 51 0.06 9.15 -12.75
N THR A 52 -0.47 10.18 -12.08
CA THR A 52 0.18 10.78 -10.90
C THR A 52 0.28 9.78 -9.73
N LEU A 53 -0.78 9.01 -9.48
CA LEU A 53 -0.78 7.95 -8.47
C LEU A 53 0.23 6.83 -8.80
N ALA A 54 0.30 6.41 -10.06
CA ALA A 54 1.27 5.42 -10.52
C ALA A 54 2.70 5.92 -10.33
N TRP A 55 2.97 7.18 -10.69
CA TRP A 55 4.28 7.79 -10.53
C TRP A 55 4.72 7.89 -9.06
N ILE A 56 3.80 8.27 -8.16
CA ILE A 56 4.05 8.31 -6.72
C ILE A 56 4.33 6.91 -6.17
N LYS A 57 3.62 5.89 -6.66
CA LYS A 57 3.85 4.50 -6.27
C LYS A 57 5.23 4.02 -6.72
N VAL A 58 5.65 4.34 -7.94
CA VAL A 58 7.00 4.02 -8.46
C VAL A 58 8.07 4.70 -7.61
N ALA A 59 7.95 6.02 -7.37
CA ALA A 59 8.89 6.76 -6.53
C ALA A 59 8.98 6.19 -5.11
N HIS A 60 7.85 5.77 -4.55
CA HIS A 60 7.80 5.14 -3.24
C HIS A 60 8.47 3.75 -3.24
N THR A 61 8.29 2.94 -4.28
CA THR A 61 8.94 1.62 -4.42
C THR A 61 10.46 1.74 -4.57
N ILE A 62 10.93 2.74 -5.32
CA ILE A 62 12.36 3.10 -5.45
C ILE A 62 12.92 3.52 -4.09
N ARG A 63 12.22 4.41 -3.36
CA ARG A 63 12.62 4.84 -2.01
C ARG A 63 12.70 3.67 -1.02
N LYS A 64 11.87 2.64 -1.18
CA LYS A 64 11.91 1.43 -0.36
C LYS A 64 13.00 0.43 -0.77
N GLY A 65 13.73 0.66 -1.87
CA GLY A 65 14.75 -0.25 -2.36
C GLY A 65 14.21 -1.61 -2.80
N GLN A 66 12.93 -1.67 -3.21
CA GLN A 66 12.29 -2.93 -3.63
C GLN A 66 12.64 -3.32 -5.07
N PHE A 67 13.21 -2.40 -5.85
CA PHE A 67 13.88 -2.73 -7.10
C PHE A 67 15.25 -3.30 -6.74
N GLY A 68 15.47 -4.59 -7.05
CA GLY A 68 16.68 -5.31 -6.69
C GLY A 68 17.95 -4.55 -7.08
N HIS A 69 19.02 -4.74 -6.29
CA HIS A 69 20.34 -4.07 -6.36
C HIS A 69 20.61 -3.37 -7.69
N SER A 70 20.10 -2.15 -7.81
CA SER A 70 20.31 -1.31 -8.97
C SER A 70 21.32 -0.28 -8.51
N GLU A 71 22.53 -0.36 -9.06
CA GLU A 71 23.60 0.63 -8.83
C GLU A 71 23.26 2.02 -9.41
N GLN A 72 22.02 2.19 -9.87
CA GLN A 72 21.48 3.41 -10.44
C GLN A 72 20.84 4.27 -9.35
N SER A 73 21.05 5.58 -9.43
CA SER A 73 20.34 6.55 -8.59
C SER A 73 18.82 6.41 -8.78
N GLY A 74 18.03 6.64 -7.73
CA GLY A 74 16.57 6.52 -7.80
C GLY A 74 15.93 7.41 -8.87
N PHE A 75 16.57 8.52 -9.23
CA PHE A 75 16.16 9.39 -10.34
C PHE A 75 16.40 8.75 -11.72
N ALA A 76 17.50 8.01 -11.90
CA ALA A 76 17.77 7.28 -13.13
C ALA A 76 16.76 6.13 -13.34
N GLN A 77 16.37 5.43 -12.27
CA GLN A 77 15.32 4.41 -12.31
C GLN A 77 13.94 4.99 -12.62
N LEU A 78 13.61 6.16 -12.06
CA LEU A 78 12.40 6.90 -12.41
C LEU A 78 12.40 7.26 -13.89
N ALA A 79 13.48 7.86 -14.39
CA ALA A 79 13.58 8.28 -15.79
C ALA A 79 13.47 7.09 -16.78
N ALA A 80 14.05 5.94 -16.44
CA ALA A 80 13.97 4.72 -17.26
C ALA A 80 12.54 4.15 -17.38
N LEU A 81 11.66 4.42 -16.41
CA LEU A 81 10.26 3.96 -16.40
C LEU A 81 9.30 4.96 -17.06
N ALA A 82 9.75 6.17 -17.37
CA ALA A 82 8.94 7.24 -17.94
C ALA A 82 9.01 7.31 -19.48
N GLY A 83 9.82 6.45 -20.12
CA GLY A 83 10.04 6.39 -21.57
C GLY A 83 9.01 5.55 -22.31
#